data_AF-T0PVX0-F1
#
_entry.id   AF-T0PVX0-F1
#
_cell.length_a   1.000
_cell.length_b   1.000
_cell.length_c   1.000
_cell.angle_alpha   90.00
_cell.angle_beta   90.00
_cell.angle_gamma   90.00
#
_symmetry.space_group_name_H-M   'P 1'
#
loop_
_entity.id
_entity.type
_entity.pdbx_description
1 polymer ?
#
loop_
_entity_poly.entity_id
_entity_poly.type
_entity_poly.pdbx_seq_one_letter_code
_entity_poly.pdbx_strand_id
1 'polypeptide(L)'
;MPPPSRRVKNARAIPRADGRFAPKAAVIESSPGLEDIEDFLCPCHGRLYRQVAGTKTFSTRVLEIGKNNEGYWTSDHVINQVNEEVLVAFAELHPNAIALFTFDQSTNHAAFAPDALRASNMNMNPGGAQAIMRPGNFPWKPLLNRLVGDTYPVAVAHFAPHHATRANLALHFVCLLVQLSGNFCFLTLLDETLFGSSARPFSLATALLWSVYLVLGATTAPLWCNVAAVASILAAYAAAPLLLQQPTALVLVPLVLYVIVALSYAFLARGLPRVVPAVLATLLLAVVQSGWTYLASLPPAPIDVVAPSTIGFGSVLVLLAALPNPAVPTVVFGALVGRSLGLWTRRPLLTLYCYGYFGALLQGIAHRLVNEQATLLALEDEESMKKVRYEYAHVTYFPTLLFEGIYKAANRPRHTKKAA
;
A
#
# COMPACT_ATOMS: atom_id res chain seq x y z
N MET A 1 36.02 45.64 -7.88
CA MET A 1 36.56 44.31 -8.20
C MET A 1 35.49 43.29 -7.85
N PRO A 2 35.05 42.41 -8.76
CA PRO A 2 34.18 41.32 -8.35
C PRO A 2 34.99 40.31 -7.51
N PRO A 3 34.38 39.64 -6.52
CA PRO A 3 35.06 38.62 -5.73
C PRO A 3 35.37 37.39 -6.60
N PRO A 4 36.38 36.58 -6.23
CA PRO A 4 36.82 35.46 -7.05
C PRO A 4 35.73 34.39 -7.13
N SER A 5 35.41 33.96 -8.36
CA SER A 5 34.51 32.85 -8.60
C SER A 5 35.09 31.57 -7.96
N ARG A 6 34.36 30.97 -7.02
CA ARG A 6 34.64 29.60 -6.58
C ARG A 6 34.48 28.69 -7.79
N ARG A 7 35.56 27.98 -8.15
CA ARG A 7 35.51 26.90 -9.15
C ARG A 7 34.46 25.88 -8.73
N VAL A 8 33.40 25.77 -9.53
CA VAL A 8 32.49 24.63 -9.52
C VAL A 8 33.34 23.37 -9.76
N LYS A 9 33.36 22.45 -8.80
CA LYS A 9 33.96 21.13 -9.04
C LYS A 9 33.10 20.42 -10.08
N ASN A 10 33.69 20.04 -11.21
CA ASN A 10 33.04 19.34 -12.31
C ASN A 10 32.15 18.20 -11.80
N ALA A 11 30.83 18.38 -11.87
CA ALA A 11 29.88 17.28 -11.69
C ALA A 11 30.04 16.34 -12.89
N ARG A 12 30.57 15.12 -12.64
CA ARG A 12 30.59 14.06 -13.65
C ARG A 12 29.18 13.52 -13.83
N ALA A 13 28.73 13.44 -15.09
CA ALA A 13 27.55 12.65 -15.44
C ALA A 13 27.76 11.20 -14.99
N ILE A 14 26.82 10.66 -14.21
CA ILE A 14 26.82 9.25 -13.77
C ILE A 14 26.15 8.42 -14.87
N PRO A 15 26.86 7.52 -15.58
CA PRO A 15 26.23 6.66 -16.57
C PRO A 15 25.42 5.55 -15.89
N ARG A 16 24.26 5.19 -16.45
CA ARG A 16 23.62 3.89 -16.15
C ARG A 16 24.39 2.76 -16.84
N ALA A 17 24.40 1.59 -16.19
CA ALA A 17 25.11 0.39 -16.64
C ALA A 17 24.57 -0.23 -17.94
N ASP A 18 23.48 0.29 -18.52
CA ASP A 18 22.78 -0.29 -19.68
C ASP A 18 22.97 0.49 -20.99
N GLY A 19 23.83 1.51 -21.02
CA GLY A 19 24.23 2.20 -22.25
C GLY A 19 23.13 3.03 -22.93
N ARG A 20 21.96 3.22 -22.29
CA ARG A 20 20.91 4.12 -22.78
C ARG A 20 21.03 5.47 -22.07
N PHE A 21 21.08 6.55 -22.85
CA PHE A 21 21.01 7.90 -22.31
C PHE A 21 19.67 8.09 -21.58
N ALA A 22 19.72 8.41 -20.29
CA ALA A 22 18.57 8.97 -19.58
C ALA A 22 18.12 10.27 -20.29
N PRO A 23 16.84 10.69 -20.15
CA PRO A 23 16.49 12.07 -20.49
C PRO A 23 17.52 12.99 -19.80
N LYS A 24 18.06 13.96 -20.53
CA LYS A 24 19.15 14.83 -20.07
C LYS A 24 18.77 15.39 -18.69
N ALA A 25 19.42 14.93 -17.63
CA ALA A 25 19.22 15.47 -16.29
C ALA A 25 20.22 16.61 -16.11
N ALA A 26 19.73 17.79 -15.73
CA ALA A 26 20.56 18.92 -15.40
C ALA A 26 20.44 19.18 -13.89
N VAL A 27 21.58 19.21 -13.20
CA VAL A 27 21.68 19.35 -11.75
C VAL A 27 21.77 20.83 -11.42
N ILE A 28 20.78 21.40 -10.75
CA ILE A 28 20.79 22.81 -10.39
C ILE A 28 21.11 22.94 -8.91
N GLU A 29 22.18 23.65 -8.58
CA GLU A 29 22.62 23.88 -7.21
C GLU A 29 22.18 25.28 -6.75
N SER A 30 21.59 25.39 -5.57
CA SER A 30 21.37 26.69 -4.92
C SER A 30 22.61 27.09 -4.11
N SER A 31 22.93 28.38 -4.04
CA SER A 31 24.11 28.87 -3.31
C SER A 31 23.80 30.16 -2.57
N PRO A 32 23.98 30.21 -1.24
CA PRO A 32 23.86 31.46 -0.49
C PRO A 32 25.07 32.36 -0.75
N GLY A 33 24.80 33.62 -1.10
CA GLY A 33 25.79 34.69 -1.17
C GLY A 33 26.20 35.25 0.21
N LEU A 34 27.29 36.03 0.25
CA LEU A 34 27.72 36.82 1.43
C LEU A 34 26.83 38.05 1.69
N GLU A 35 25.88 38.29 0.80
CA GLU A 35 24.76 39.23 0.85
C GLU A 35 23.51 38.37 0.58
N ASP A 36 22.32 38.74 1.09
CA ASP A 36 21.08 37.94 1.06
C ASP A 36 20.52 37.71 -0.35
N ILE A 37 21.23 36.86 -1.08
CA ILE A 37 21.09 36.55 -2.50
C ILE A 37 20.86 35.04 -2.62
N GLU A 38 19.73 34.67 -3.23
CA GLU A 38 19.42 33.29 -3.61
C GLU A 38 19.59 33.14 -5.12
N ASP A 39 20.46 32.22 -5.53
CA ASP A 39 20.82 32.00 -6.93
C ASP A 39 20.81 30.52 -7.29
N PHE A 40 20.55 30.22 -8.56
CA PHE A 40 20.45 28.86 -9.10
C PHE A 40 21.53 28.64 -10.16
N LEU A 41 22.39 27.64 -9.95
CA LEU A 41 23.53 27.35 -10.79
C LEU A 41 23.31 26.06 -11.61
N CYS A 42 23.37 26.15 -12.95
CA CYS A 42 23.55 24.99 -13.81
C CYS A 42 25.05 24.66 -13.98
N PRO A 43 25.47 23.39 -14.05
CA PRO A 43 26.86 23.01 -14.28
C PRO A 43 27.28 23.34 -15.72
N CYS A 44 26.29 23.51 -16.60
CA CYS A 44 26.45 23.68 -18.02
C CYS A 44 26.73 25.13 -18.46
N HIS A 45 26.21 26.13 -17.73
CA HIS A 45 26.36 27.55 -18.07
C HIS A 45 26.43 28.49 -16.85
N GLY A 46 26.60 27.95 -15.65
CA GLY A 46 26.62 28.74 -14.41
C GLY A 46 25.22 29.22 -14.06
N ARG A 47 25.10 30.49 -13.66
CA ARG A 47 23.82 31.09 -13.23
C ARG A 47 22.70 30.87 -14.22
N LEU A 48 21.55 30.40 -13.74
CA LEU A 48 20.37 30.16 -14.54
C LEU A 48 19.80 31.51 -15.01
N TYR A 49 19.41 31.56 -16.29
CA TYR A 49 18.92 32.79 -16.91
C TYR A 49 17.82 32.50 -17.93
N ARG A 50 17.05 33.53 -18.24
CA ARG A 50 16.15 33.58 -19.38
C ARG A 50 16.67 34.59 -20.41
N GLN A 51 16.35 34.37 -21.69
CA GLN A 51 16.55 35.39 -22.73
C GLN A 51 15.26 36.17 -22.94
N VAL A 52 15.27 37.48 -22.63
CA VAL A 52 14.13 38.37 -22.86
C VAL A 52 14.62 39.52 -23.74
N ALA A 53 14.04 39.66 -24.95
CA ALA A 53 14.42 40.69 -25.93
C ALA A 53 15.94 40.76 -26.21
N GLY A 54 16.61 39.59 -26.26
CA GLY A 54 18.06 39.49 -26.51
C GLY A 54 18.96 39.78 -25.30
N THR A 55 18.37 40.04 -24.13
CA THR A 55 19.11 40.28 -22.87
C THR A 55 18.94 39.09 -21.93
N LYS A 56 20.03 38.70 -21.26
CA LYS A 56 20.01 37.65 -20.22
C LYS A 56 19.48 38.21 -18.91
N THR A 57 18.36 37.67 -18.45
CA THR A 57 17.78 37.96 -17.14
C THR A 57 18.03 36.76 -16.23
N PHE A 58 18.82 36.93 -15.17
CA PHE A 58 19.14 35.83 -14.24
C PHE A 58 17.98 35.57 -13.28
N SER A 59 17.79 34.31 -12.90
CA SER A 59 16.80 33.90 -11.88
C SER A 59 17.28 34.17 -10.44
N THR A 60 18.16 35.16 -10.27
CA THR A 60 18.74 35.55 -8.99
C THR A 60 17.80 36.51 -8.28
N ARG A 61 17.47 36.23 -7.02
CA ARG A 61 16.70 37.15 -6.17
C ARG A 61 17.58 37.73 -5.09
N VAL A 62 17.40 39.02 -4.85
CA VAL A 62 18.08 39.79 -3.81
C VAL A 62 16.98 40.41 -2.95
N LEU A 63 17.09 40.27 -1.63
CA LEU A 63 16.16 40.86 -0.68
C LEU A 63 16.84 41.99 0.07
N GLU A 64 16.19 43.14 0.21
CA GLU A 64 16.65 44.19 1.11
C GLU A 64 16.21 43.89 2.55
N ILE A 65 17.13 43.36 3.37
CA ILE A 65 16.80 42.96 4.74
C ILE A 65 16.51 44.16 5.64
N GLY A 66 15.49 44.00 6.50
CA GLY A 66 15.26 44.88 7.62
C GLY A 66 13.79 44.97 8.02
N LYS A 67 13.54 45.31 9.29
CA LYS A 67 12.19 45.52 9.84
C LYS A 67 11.40 46.61 9.11
N ASN A 68 12.10 47.54 8.45
CA ASN A 68 11.51 48.64 7.66
C ASN A 68 11.69 48.43 6.13
N ASN A 69 12.20 47.28 5.71
CA ASN A 69 12.42 46.91 4.31
C ASN A 69 11.58 45.66 3.97
N GLU A 70 12.10 44.72 3.19
CA GLU A 70 11.37 43.55 2.68
C GLU A 70 11.35 42.37 3.67
N GLY A 71 11.80 42.57 4.90
CA GLY A 71 11.79 41.56 5.95
C GLY A 71 13.01 40.63 5.90
N TYR A 72 12.76 39.32 6.05
CA TYR A 72 13.79 38.27 6.03
C TYR A 72 13.44 37.22 4.97
N TRP A 73 14.43 36.45 4.53
CA TRP A 73 14.20 35.33 3.63
C TRP A 73 13.33 34.23 4.28
N THR A 74 12.34 33.71 3.55
CA THR A 74 11.38 32.71 4.02
C THR A 74 11.23 31.59 2.99
N SER A 75 10.64 30.47 3.37
CA SER A 75 10.34 29.37 2.43
C SER A 75 9.44 29.80 1.27
N ASP A 76 8.53 30.74 1.50
CA ASP A 76 7.62 31.23 0.45
C ASP A 76 8.39 31.99 -0.64
N HIS A 77 9.43 32.74 -0.28
CA HIS A 77 10.30 33.41 -1.24
C HIS A 77 10.98 32.40 -2.18
N VAL A 78 11.52 31.30 -1.64
CA VAL A 78 12.14 30.22 -2.43
C VAL A 78 11.11 29.52 -3.31
N ILE A 79 9.93 29.21 -2.77
CA ILE A 79 8.85 28.56 -3.53
C ILE A 79 8.42 29.41 -4.73
N ASN A 80 8.21 30.71 -4.50
CA ASN A 80 7.81 31.64 -5.56
C ASN A 80 8.91 31.78 -6.61
N GLN A 81 10.17 31.96 -6.20
CA GLN A 81 11.29 32.03 -7.13
C GLN A 81 11.41 30.76 -7.99
N VAL A 82 11.26 29.57 -7.38
CA VAL A 82 11.31 28.30 -8.10
C VAL A 82 10.18 28.20 -9.12
N ASN A 83 8.95 28.46 -8.71
CA ASN A 83 7.76 28.29 -9.55
C ASN A 83 7.68 29.31 -10.69
N GLU A 84 7.99 30.57 -10.40
CA GLU A 84 7.74 31.67 -11.34
C GLU A 84 8.92 31.89 -12.30
N GLU A 85 10.14 31.62 -11.87
CA GLU A 85 11.35 31.95 -12.64
C GLU A 85 12.15 30.74 -13.03
N VAL A 86 12.56 29.93 -12.04
CA VAL A 86 13.56 28.89 -12.23
C VAL A 86 13.04 27.77 -13.11
N LEU A 87 11.83 27.27 -12.85
CA LEU A 87 11.22 26.21 -13.67
C LEU A 87 11.02 26.65 -15.13
N VAL A 88 10.63 27.91 -15.32
CA VAL A 88 10.40 28.45 -16.67
C VAL A 88 11.73 28.68 -17.39
N ALA A 89 12.72 29.28 -16.74
CA ALA A 89 14.06 29.47 -17.31
C ALA A 89 14.72 28.11 -17.63
N PHE A 90 14.53 27.10 -16.78
CA PHE A 90 14.98 25.74 -17.04
C PHE A 90 14.32 25.13 -18.27
N ALA A 91 12.99 25.21 -18.38
CA ALA A 91 12.24 24.64 -19.49
C ALA A 91 12.67 25.25 -20.85
N GLU A 92 12.99 26.54 -20.87
CA GLU A 92 13.49 27.23 -22.07
C GLU A 92 14.92 26.81 -22.43
N LEU A 93 15.83 26.74 -21.45
CA LEU A 93 17.24 26.39 -21.69
C LEU A 93 17.46 24.89 -21.93
N HIS A 94 16.57 24.04 -21.42
CA HIS A 94 16.71 22.59 -21.44
C HIS A 94 15.40 21.90 -21.87
N PRO A 95 14.98 22.05 -23.14
CA PRO A 95 13.79 21.37 -23.64
C PRO A 95 13.96 19.85 -23.54
N ASN A 96 12.91 19.16 -23.06
CA ASN A 96 12.86 17.71 -22.84
C ASN A 96 13.85 17.17 -21.80
N ALA A 97 14.36 18.03 -20.91
CA ALA A 97 15.16 17.65 -19.77
C ALA A 97 14.31 17.57 -18.49
N ILE A 98 14.81 16.83 -17.50
CA ILE A 98 14.25 16.82 -16.14
C ILE A 98 15.21 17.62 -15.25
N ALA A 99 14.68 18.61 -14.53
CA ALA A 99 15.45 19.37 -13.56
C ALA A 99 15.65 18.53 -12.29
N LEU A 100 16.89 18.44 -11.81
CA LEU A 100 17.21 17.91 -10.49
C LEU A 100 17.78 19.06 -9.65
N PHE A 101 17.03 19.50 -8.64
CA PHE A 101 17.47 20.56 -7.73
C PHE A 101 18.21 19.98 -6.52
N THR A 102 19.35 20.57 -6.19
CA THR A 102 20.08 20.31 -4.95
C THR A 102 20.14 21.61 -4.15
N PHE A 103 19.51 21.61 -2.99
CA PHE A 103 19.53 22.72 -2.06
C PHE A 103 20.49 22.44 -0.92
N ASP A 104 21.06 23.48 -0.33
CA ASP A 104 21.71 23.37 0.97
C ASP A 104 20.69 23.09 2.09
N GLN A 105 21.17 22.71 3.28
CA GLN A 105 20.31 22.35 4.42
C GLN A 105 19.87 23.59 5.22
N SER A 106 19.56 24.71 4.56
CA SER A 106 19.03 25.88 5.24
C SER A 106 17.66 25.58 5.86
N THR A 107 17.33 26.25 6.96
CA THR A 107 16.04 26.07 7.64
C THR A 107 14.84 26.42 6.76
N ASN A 108 15.03 27.31 5.77
CA ASN A 108 14.00 27.68 4.79
C ASN A 108 13.79 26.59 3.74
N HIS A 109 14.83 25.86 3.33
CA HIS A 109 14.73 24.71 2.41
C HIS A 109 14.12 23.47 3.09
N ALA A 110 14.19 23.39 4.42
CA ALA A 110 13.59 22.34 5.23
C ALA A 110 12.21 22.70 5.82
N ALA A 111 11.62 23.83 5.39
CA ALA A 111 10.35 24.29 5.93
C ALA A 111 9.20 23.36 5.50
N PHE A 112 8.34 23.02 6.46
CA PHE A 112 7.12 22.28 6.19
C PHE A 112 6.05 23.21 5.60
N ALA A 113 5.22 22.70 4.69
CA ALA A 113 4.05 23.42 4.23
C ALA A 113 3.13 23.79 5.42
N PRO A 114 2.39 24.92 5.34
CA PRO A 114 1.51 25.37 6.43
C PRO A 114 0.47 24.32 6.86
N ASP A 115 0.04 23.49 5.91
CA ASP A 115 -0.93 22.41 6.08
C ASP A 115 -0.28 21.03 6.31
N ALA A 116 1.04 20.94 6.42
CA ALA A 116 1.71 19.67 6.61
C ALA A 116 1.32 18.99 7.94
N LEU A 117 1.13 17.67 7.91
CA LEU A 117 0.84 16.87 9.10
C LEU A 117 2.05 16.89 10.06
N ARG A 118 1.99 17.77 11.07
CA ARG A 118 3.03 17.91 12.10
C ARG A 118 2.42 17.67 13.47
N ALA A 119 3.00 16.75 14.23
CA ALA A 119 2.59 16.49 15.61
C ALA A 119 2.64 17.74 16.50
N SER A 120 3.59 18.65 16.23
CA SER A 120 3.68 19.95 16.93
C SER A 120 2.49 20.88 16.69
N ASN A 121 1.74 20.67 15.61
CA ASN A 121 0.57 21.48 15.25
C ASN A 121 -0.75 20.79 15.63
N MET A 122 -0.67 19.59 16.25
CA MET A 122 -1.83 18.87 16.75
C MET A 122 -2.15 19.33 18.17
N ASN A 123 -3.44 19.51 18.45
CA ASN A 123 -3.87 19.82 19.81
C ASN A 123 -3.71 18.56 20.69
N MET A 124 -2.93 18.67 21.77
CA MET A 124 -2.63 17.54 22.66
C MET A 124 -3.72 17.29 23.71
N ASN A 125 -4.62 18.26 23.92
CA ASN A 125 -5.66 18.20 24.95
C ASN A 125 -7.06 17.93 24.35
N PRO A 126 -7.97 17.27 25.08
CA PRO A 126 -9.34 17.06 24.63
C PRO A 126 -10.10 18.38 24.44
N GLY A 127 -10.87 18.50 23.35
CA GLY A 127 -11.87 19.57 23.17
C GLY A 127 -11.41 20.84 22.44
N GLY A 128 -10.16 20.92 21.96
CA GLY A 128 -9.68 22.06 21.17
C GLY A 128 -9.83 21.87 19.66
N ALA A 129 -9.95 22.98 18.92
CA ALA A 129 -9.94 22.97 17.46
C ALA A 129 -8.64 22.32 16.94
N GLN A 130 -8.76 21.41 15.98
CA GLN A 130 -7.64 20.77 15.30
C GLN A 130 -7.27 21.57 14.05
N ALA A 131 -5.97 21.71 13.80
CA ALA A 131 -5.49 22.31 12.56
C ALA A 131 -5.92 21.43 11.36
N ILE A 132 -6.43 22.07 10.29
CA ILE A 132 -6.72 21.39 9.03
C ILE A 132 -5.38 21.07 8.38
N MET A 133 -4.94 19.82 8.52
CA MET A 133 -3.70 19.33 7.93
C MET A 133 -4.02 18.44 6.73
N ARG A 134 -3.21 18.52 5.68
CA ARG A 134 -3.31 17.62 4.53
C ARG A 134 -3.06 16.17 4.98
N PRO A 135 -3.80 15.19 4.44
CA PRO A 135 -3.57 13.79 4.74
C PRO A 135 -2.12 13.40 4.46
N GLY A 136 -1.43 12.85 5.46
CA GLY A 136 -0.15 12.19 5.26
C GLY A 136 -0.35 10.83 4.60
N ASN A 137 0.49 10.50 3.63
CA ASN A 137 0.43 9.22 2.91
C ASN A 137 1.30 8.13 3.60
N PHE A 138 0.73 6.93 3.78
CA PHE A 138 1.34 5.61 4.14
C PHE A 138 1.80 5.37 5.61
N PRO A 139 1.63 4.16 6.23
CA PRO A 139 1.15 2.86 5.75
C PRO A 139 -0.27 2.48 6.23
N TRP A 140 -1.02 1.89 5.31
CA TRP A 140 -2.47 1.94 5.23
C TRP A 140 -3.23 1.18 6.33
N LYS A 141 -2.99 -0.11 6.64
CA LYS A 141 -3.91 -0.84 7.55
C LYS A 141 -3.92 -0.32 9.00
N PRO A 142 -2.79 -0.27 9.72
CA PRO A 142 -2.78 0.15 11.12
C PRO A 142 -3.14 1.63 11.31
N LEU A 143 -2.69 2.49 10.37
CA LEU A 143 -3.04 3.90 10.41
C LEU A 143 -4.51 4.13 10.08
N LEU A 144 -5.05 3.49 9.03
CA LEU A 144 -6.47 3.62 8.72
C LEU A 144 -7.34 3.07 9.86
N ASN A 145 -6.96 1.96 10.49
CA ASN A 145 -7.69 1.50 11.66
C ASN A 145 -7.61 2.48 12.84
N ARG A 146 -6.46 3.16 13.02
CA ARG A 146 -6.33 4.21 14.04
C ARG A 146 -7.18 5.45 13.72
N LEU A 147 -7.34 5.79 12.45
CA LEU A 147 -8.06 6.98 12.00
C LEU A 147 -9.58 6.77 11.93
N VAL A 148 -10.00 5.64 11.36
CA VAL A 148 -11.40 5.38 10.99
C VAL A 148 -11.88 3.99 11.41
N GLY A 149 -11.08 3.23 12.15
CA GLY A 149 -11.41 1.86 12.54
C GLY A 149 -12.03 1.73 13.92
N ASP A 150 -11.80 0.58 14.53
CA ASP A 150 -12.24 0.27 15.90
C ASP A 150 -11.19 -0.53 16.69
N THR A 151 -11.49 -0.78 17.95
CA THR A 151 -10.65 -1.45 18.93
C THR A 151 -10.65 -2.96 18.75
N TYR A 152 -9.64 -3.63 19.32
CA TYR A 152 -9.54 -5.08 19.29
C TYR A 152 -10.75 -5.80 19.92
N PRO A 153 -11.28 -5.40 21.09
CA PRO A 153 -12.48 -6.04 21.65
C PRO A 153 -13.70 -5.99 20.74
N VAL A 154 -13.91 -4.88 20.03
CA VAL A 154 -14.99 -4.78 19.02
C VAL A 154 -14.73 -5.75 17.88
N ALA A 155 -13.49 -5.81 17.37
CA ALA A 155 -13.11 -6.76 16.33
C ALA A 155 -13.37 -8.22 16.76
N VAL A 156 -13.08 -8.59 18.02
CA VAL A 156 -13.37 -9.92 18.57
C VAL A 156 -14.87 -10.19 18.64
N ALA A 157 -15.67 -9.21 19.07
CA ALA A 157 -17.11 -9.36 19.20
C ALA A 157 -17.79 -9.65 17.85
N HIS A 158 -17.31 -9.05 16.76
CA HIS A 158 -17.81 -9.32 15.41
C HIS A 158 -17.18 -10.57 14.77
N PHE A 159 -15.92 -10.89 15.09
CA PHE A 159 -15.25 -12.06 14.54
C PHE A 159 -15.79 -13.39 15.10
N ALA A 160 -15.91 -13.49 16.43
CA ALA A 160 -16.16 -14.74 17.12
C ALA A 160 -17.48 -15.45 16.76
N PRO A 161 -18.62 -14.75 16.55
CA PRO A 161 -19.90 -15.39 16.18
C PRO A 161 -19.83 -16.09 14.82
N HIS A 162 -19.01 -15.57 13.91
CA HIS A 162 -18.93 -16.00 12.51
C HIS A 162 -17.69 -16.85 12.20
N HIS A 163 -16.89 -17.18 13.23
CA HIS A 163 -15.71 -18.04 13.16
C HIS A 163 -15.71 -19.05 14.32
N ALA A 164 -16.84 -19.72 14.49
CA ALA A 164 -17.10 -20.54 15.66
C ALA A 164 -16.52 -21.94 15.53
N THR A 165 -16.47 -22.51 14.32
CA THR A 165 -16.01 -23.89 14.10
C THR A 165 -14.51 -23.99 13.83
N ARG A 166 -13.93 -25.12 14.25
CA ARG A 166 -12.52 -25.46 13.95
C ARG A 166 -12.24 -25.53 12.45
N ALA A 167 -13.22 -25.98 11.67
CA ALA A 167 -13.12 -26.06 10.22
C ALA A 167 -13.05 -24.65 9.60
N ASN A 168 -13.90 -23.73 10.04
CA ASN A 168 -13.87 -22.36 9.54
C ASN A 168 -12.53 -21.67 9.86
N LEU A 169 -12.05 -21.84 11.09
CA LEU A 169 -10.75 -21.32 11.52
C LEU A 169 -9.58 -21.94 10.73
N ALA A 170 -9.62 -23.24 10.43
CA ALA A 170 -8.59 -23.90 9.63
C ALA A 170 -8.56 -23.38 8.18
N LEU A 171 -9.72 -23.18 7.55
CA LEU A 171 -9.81 -22.57 6.22
C LEU A 171 -9.34 -21.11 6.24
N HIS A 172 -9.71 -20.35 7.26
CA HIS A 172 -9.28 -18.97 7.45
C HIS A 172 -7.77 -18.84 7.72
N PHE A 173 -7.13 -19.87 8.29
CA PHE A 173 -5.68 -19.94 8.38
C PHE A 173 -5.02 -20.01 7.01
N VAL A 174 -5.59 -20.77 6.08
CA VAL A 174 -5.10 -20.76 4.70
C VAL A 174 -5.37 -19.41 4.03
N CYS A 175 -6.52 -18.78 4.29
CA CYS A 175 -6.80 -17.41 3.81
C CYS A 175 -5.79 -16.39 4.37
N LEU A 176 -5.35 -16.52 5.63
CA LEU A 176 -4.31 -15.68 6.21
C LEU A 176 -2.99 -15.84 5.45
N LEU A 177 -2.61 -17.07 5.08
CA LEU A 177 -1.41 -17.30 4.27
C LEU A 177 -1.50 -16.58 2.92
N VAL A 178 -2.65 -16.70 2.23
CA VAL A 178 -2.91 -16.01 0.95
C VAL A 178 -2.79 -14.50 1.12
N GLN A 179 -3.42 -13.93 2.15
CA GLN A 179 -3.42 -12.49 2.37
C GLN A 179 -2.03 -11.96 2.74
N LEU A 180 -1.32 -12.59 3.66
CA LEU A 180 0.00 -12.11 4.09
C LEU A 180 1.02 -12.24 2.97
N SER A 181 1.11 -13.41 2.31
CA SER A 181 2.01 -13.61 1.18
C SER A 181 1.71 -12.67 0.02
N GLY A 182 0.42 -12.52 -0.33
CA GLY A 182 -0.05 -11.60 -1.35
C GLY A 182 0.33 -10.15 -1.06
N ASN A 183 0.03 -9.68 0.15
CA ASN A 183 0.33 -8.31 0.57
C ASN A 183 1.83 -8.05 0.51
N PHE A 184 2.68 -8.90 1.10
CA PHE A 184 4.12 -8.63 1.14
C PHE A 184 4.80 -8.83 -0.22
N CYS A 185 4.32 -9.73 -1.08
CA CYS A 185 4.76 -9.79 -2.47
C CYS A 185 4.39 -8.51 -3.24
N PHE A 186 3.16 -8.01 -3.07
CA PHE A 186 2.73 -6.74 -3.68
C PHE A 186 3.61 -5.58 -3.22
N LEU A 187 3.87 -5.47 -1.92
CA LEU A 187 4.71 -4.40 -1.36
C LEU A 187 6.16 -4.50 -1.77
N THR A 188 6.71 -5.70 -1.84
CA THR A 188 8.08 -5.90 -2.31
C THR A 188 8.21 -5.43 -3.76
N LEU A 189 7.25 -5.81 -4.61
CA LEU A 189 7.22 -5.36 -6.00
C LEU A 189 7.00 -3.84 -6.11
N LEU A 190 6.18 -3.25 -5.23
CA LEU A 190 5.95 -1.81 -5.18
C LEU A 190 7.23 -1.07 -4.76
N ASP A 191 7.94 -1.57 -3.76
CA ASP A 191 9.24 -1.03 -3.33
C ASP A 191 10.27 -1.07 -4.46
N GLU A 192 10.35 -2.20 -5.17
CA GLU A 192 11.22 -2.35 -6.35
C GLU A 192 10.83 -1.36 -7.47
N THR A 193 9.53 -1.18 -7.71
CA THR A 193 9.02 -0.30 -8.77
C THR A 193 9.28 1.18 -8.45
N LEU A 194 9.12 1.60 -7.20
CA LEU A 194 9.23 3.01 -6.81
C LEU A 194 10.65 3.44 -6.44
N PHE A 195 11.41 2.56 -5.80
CA PHE A 195 12.73 2.91 -5.24
C PHE A 195 13.89 2.15 -5.87
N GLY A 196 13.63 1.11 -6.66
CA GLY A 196 14.67 0.24 -7.22
C GLY A 196 15.57 -0.40 -6.16
N SER A 197 15.09 -0.49 -4.91
CA SER A 197 15.91 -0.81 -3.74
C SER A 197 15.56 -2.16 -3.14
N SER A 198 16.58 -2.94 -2.82
CA SER A 198 16.45 -4.17 -2.03
C SER A 198 16.14 -3.91 -0.55
N ALA A 199 16.19 -2.66 -0.09
CA ALA A 199 15.89 -2.28 1.29
C ALA A 199 14.40 -2.45 1.65
N ARG A 200 13.50 -2.49 0.65
CA ARG A 200 12.05 -2.71 0.80
C ARG A 200 11.41 -1.84 1.89
N PRO A 201 11.55 -0.51 1.82
CA PRO A 201 11.17 0.40 2.90
C PRO A 201 9.67 0.35 3.23
N PHE A 202 8.76 0.25 2.25
CA PHE A 202 7.33 0.17 2.51
C PHE A 202 6.92 -1.18 3.08
N SER A 203 7.52 -2.26 2.57
CA SER A 203 7.31 -3.60 3.10
C SER A 203 7.76 -3.68 4.55
N LEU A 204 8.97 -3.18 4.86
CA LEU A 204 9.52 -3.18 6.21
C LEU A 204 8.70 -2.30 7.15
N ALA A 205 8.39 -1.08 6.74
CA ALA A 205 7.57 -0.16 7.54
C ALA A 205 6.19 -0.77 7.84
N THR A 206 5.55 -1.40 6.85
CA THR A 206 4.29 -2.10 7.04
C THR A 206 4.41 -3.26 8.02
N ALA A 207 5.44 -4.10 7.90
CA ALA A 207 5.66 -5.23 8.81
C ALA A 207 5.85 -4.75 10.25
N LEU A 208 6.69 -3.73 10.47
CA LEU A 208 6.98 -3.20 11.80
C LEU A 208 5.77 -2.49 12.40
N LEU A 209 5.15 -1.57 11.66
CA LEU A 209 4.01 -0.79 12.17
C LEU A 209 2.80 -1.68 12.44
N TRP A 210 2.53 -2.67 11.58
CA TRP A 210 1.46 -3.61 11.83
C TRP A 210 1.74 -4.47 13.06
N SER A 211 2.97 -4.97 13.20
CA SER A 211 3.36 -5.77 14.37
C SER A 211 3.24 -5.00 15.68
N VAL A 212 3.76 -3.76 15.72
CA VAL A 212 3.65 -2.88 16.89
C VAL A 212 2.19 -2.58 17.20
N TYR A 213 1.39 -2.27 16.18
CA TYR A 213 -0.03 -1.97 16.36
C TYR A 213 -0.81 -3.17 16.92
N LEU A 214 -0.53 -4.39 16.47
CA LEU A 214 -1.17 -5.60 17.02
C LEU A 214 -0.81 -5.80 18.49
N VAL A 215 0.48 -5.72 18.84
CA VAL A 215 0.94 -5.93 20.22
C VAL A 215 0.39 -4.87 21.18
N LEU A 216 0.34 -3.61 20.75
CA LEU A 216 -0.17 -2.51 21.58
C LEU A 216 -1.70 -2.40 21.57
N GLY A 217 -2.37 -2.84 20.50
CA GLY A 217 -3.82 -2.68 20.32
C GLY A 217 -4.65 -3.88 20.77
N ALA A 218 -4.10 -5.10 20.66
CA ALA A 218 -4.78 -6.35 21.04
C ALA A 218 -4.39 -6.81 22.45
N THR A 219 -4.52 -5.92 23.43
CA THR A 219 -4.08 -6.15 24.82
C THR A 219 -4.91 -7.18 25.57
N THR A 220 -6.16 -7.41 25.15
CA THR A 220 -7.03 -8.46 25.72
C THR A 220 -6.79 -9.83 25.10
N ALA A 221 -5.99 -9.92 24.02
CA ALA A 221 -5.62 -11.19 23.44
C ALA A 221 -4.59 -11.91 24.32
N PRO A 222 -4.67 -13.24 24.41
CA PRO A 222 -3.51 -14.09 24.67
C PRO A 222 -2.19 -13.57 24.07
N LEU A 223 -1.14 -13.36 24.89
CA LEU A 223 0.19 -12.92 24.44
C LEU A 223 0.75 -13.77 23.29
N TRP A 224 0.55 -15.07 23.34
CA TRP A 224 1.03 -16.04 22.35
C TRP A 224 0.28 -15.93 21.02
N CYS A 225 -0.96 -15.45 21.02
CA CYS A 225 -1.67 -15.10 19.78
C CYS A 225 -1.08 -13.86 19.11
N ASN A 226 -0.67 -12.85 19.90
CA ASN A 226 0.08 -11.71 19.38
C ASN A 226 1.46 -12.11 18.85
N VAL A 227 2.18 -12.99 19.56
CA VAL A 227 3.47 -13.53 19.08
C VAL A 227 3.30 -14.29 17.76
N ALA A 228 2.29 -15.16 17.65
CA ALA A 228 2.01 -15.91 16.42
C ALA A 228 1.60 -14.98 15.25
N ALA A 229 0.81 -13.94 15.53
CA ALA A 229 0.42 -12.92 14.56
C ALA A 229 1.63 -12.14 14.02
N VAL A 230 2.51 -11.66 14.91
CA VAL A 230 3.74 -10.96 14.52
C VAL A 230 4.66 -11.91 13.75
N ALA A 231 4.84 -13.14 14.21
CA ALA A 231 5.67 -14.13 13.53
C ALA A 231 5.18 -14.43 12.11
N SER A 232 3.86 -14.52 11.88
CA SER A 232 3.31 -14.76 10.54
C SER A 232 3.52 -13.56 9.60
N ILE A 233 3.39 -12.32 10.11
CA ILE A 233 3.68 -11.09 9.37
C ILE A 233 5.16 -11.05 8.97
N LEU A 234 6.07 -11.28 9.92
CA LEU A 234 7.52 -11.25 9.68
C LEU A 234 7.95 -12.38 8.73
N ALA A 235 7.37 -13.57 8.85
CA ALA A 235 7.61 -14.68 7.95
C ALA A 235 7.18 -14.33 6.52
N ALA A 236 6.01 -13.70 6.33
CA ALA A 236 5.55 -13.27 5.01
C ALA A 236 6.44 -12.16 4.41
N TYR A 237 6.85 -11.17 5.22
CA TYR A 237 7.82 -10.16 4.81
C TYR A 237 9.16 -10.79 4.37
N ALA A 238 9.68 -11.76 5.13
CA ALA A 238 10.93 -12.44 4.82
C ALA A 238 10.81 -13.33 3.56
N ALA A 239 9.69 -14.03 3.38
CA ALA A 239 9.48 -14.96 2.28
C ALA A 239 9.11 -14.26 0.95
N ALA A 240 8.60 -13.03 0.98
CA ALA A 240 8.07 -12.34 -0.21
C ALA A 240 9.03 -12.30 -1.42
N PRO A 241 10.34 -11.98 -1.28
CA PRO A 241 11.25 -11.98 -2.44
C PRO A 241 11.40 -13.36 -3.09
N LEU A 242 11.41 -14.43 -2.28
CA LEU A 242 11.47 -15.80 -2.79
C LEU A 242 10.16 -16.20 -3.48
N LEU A 243 9.03 -15.84 -2.88
CA LEU A 243 7.71 -16.14 -3.45
C LEU A 243 7.45 -15.40 -4.77
N LEU A 244 7.98 -14.19 -4.94
CA LEU A 244 7.92 -13.45 -6.21
C LEU A 244 8.65 -14.16 -7.35
N GLN A 245 9.74 -14.88 -7.05
CA GLN A 245 10.45 -15.71 -8.03
C GLN A 245 9.69 -17.00 -8.37
N GLN A 246 8.67 -17.35 -7.57
CA GLN A 246 7.90 -18.58 -7.70
C GLN A 246 6.38 -18.27 -7.75
N PRO A 247 5.91 -17.49 -8.76
CA PRO A 247 4.52 -17.02 -8.82
C PRO A 247 3.50 -18.17 -8.89
N THR A 248 3.88 -19.31 -9.48
CA THR A 248 3.06 -20.52 -9.48
C THR A 248 2.91 -21.10 -8.08
N ALA A 249 4.00 -21.19 -7.31
CA ALA A 249 3.99 -21.73 -5.96
C ALA A 249 3.23 -20.83 -4.98
N LEU A 250 3.39 -19.50 -5.11
CA LEU A 250 2.64 -18.49 -4.35
C LEU A 250 1.12 -18.75 -4.40
N VAL A 251 0.62 -19.26 -5.52
CA VAL A 251 -0.82 -19.48 -5.73
C VAL A 251 -1.21 -20.92 -5.43
N LEU A 252 -0.50 -21.89 -6.01
CA LEU A 252 -0.91 -23.30 -5.94
C LEU A 252 -0.75 -23.90 -4.54
N VAL A 253 0.31 -23.54 -3.80
CA VAL A 253 0.54 -24.11 -2.46
C VAL A 253 -0.61 -23.80 -1.51
N PRO A 254 -1.03 -22.54 -1.29
CA PRO A 254 -2.17 -22.26 -0.43
C PRO A 254 -3.48 -22.77 -1.03
N LEU A 255 -3.65 -22.80 -2.36
CA LEU A 255 -4.87 -23.31 -2.97
C LEU A 255 -5.06 -24.82 -2.76
N VAL A 256 -3.99 -25.61 -2.95
CA VAL A 256 -3.99 -27.04 -2.69
C VAL A 256 -4.24 -27.32 -1.21
N LEU A 257 -3.58 -26.57 -0.32
CA LEU A 257 -3.81 -26.67 1.12
C LEU A 257 -5.28 -26.36 1.48
N TYR A 258 -5.87 -25.33 0.87
CA TYR A 258 -7.27 -24.96 1.07
C TYR A 258 -8.21 -26.12 0.67
N VAL A 259 -8.00 -26.71 -0.51
CA VAL A 259 -8.78 -27.86 -1.01
C VAL A 259 -8.62 -29.07 -0.08
N ILE A 260 -7.41 -29.37 0.37
CA ILE A 260 -7.15 -30.47 1.31
C ILE A 260 -7.94 -30.25 2.60
N VAL A 261 -7.89 -29.06 3.19
CA VAL A 261 -8.63 -28.74 4.43
C VAL A 261 -10.15 -28.83 4.20
N ALA A 262 -10.65 -28.28 3.10
CA ALA A 262 -12.08 -28.30 2.76
C ALA A 262 -12.62 -29.72 2.59
N LEU A 263 -11.93 -30.56 1.81
CA LEU A 263 -12.30 -31.95 1.58
C LEU A 263 -12.15 -32.78 2.86
N SER A 264 -11.05 -32.61 3.59
CA SER A 264 -10.83 -33.32 4.86
C SER A 264 -11.97 -33.04 5.85
N TYR A 265 -12.38 -31.77 5.99
CA TYR A 265 -13.55 -31.42 6.79
C TYR A 265 -14.82 -32.11 6.28
N ALA A 266 -15.11 -32.02 4.98
CA ALA A 266 -16.31 -32.58 4.39
C ALA A 266 -16.43 -34.11 4.60
N PHE A 267 -15.32 -34.84 4.43
CA PHE A 267 -15.28 -36.30 4.62
C PHE A 267 -15.27 -36.72 6.10
N LEU A 268 -14.57 -35.98 6.97
CA LEU A 268 -14.50 -36.30 8.40
C LEU A 268 -15.77 -35.91 9.17
N ALA A 269 -16.49 -34.88 8.74
CA ALA A 269 -17.70 -34.38 9.40
C ALA A 269 -18.95 -35.25 9.18
N ARG A 270 -18.81 -36.46 8.60
CA ARG A 270 -19.84 -37.48 8.33
C ARG A 270 -21.19 -36.88 7.89
N GLY A 271 -21.34 -36.60 6.60
CA GLY A 271 -22.63 -36.26 5.99
C GLY A 271 -22.52 -35.82 4.53
N LEU A 272 -23.23 -36.52 3.63
CA LEU A 272 -23.36 -36.20 2.20
C LEU A 272 -23.63 -34.70 1.89
N PRO A 273 -24.47 -33.96 2.65
CA PRO A 273 -24.72 -32.53 2.38
C PRO A 273 -23.50 -31.62 2.54
N ARG A 274 -22.41 -32.05 3.19
CA ARG A 274 -21.15 -31.27 3.29
C ARG A 274 -20.15 -31.59 2.19
N VAL A 275 -20.25 -32.77 1.58
CA VAL A 275 -19.34 -33.23 0.53
C VAL A 275 -19.61 -32.51 -0.79
N VAL A 276 -20.89 -32.38 -1.17
CA VAL A 276 -21.25 -31.74 -2.44
C VAL A 276 -20.74 -30.29 -2.54
N PRO A 277 -20.97 -29.40 -1.55
CA PRO A 277 -20.43 -28.04 -1.61
C PRO A 277 -18.90 -27.99 -1.66
N ALA A 278 -18.20 -28.87 -0.94
CA ALA A 278 -16.74 -28.93 -0.95
C ALA A 278 -16.17 -29.40 -2.29
N VAL A 279 -16.81 -30.38 -2.93
CA VAL A 279 -16.45 -30.84 -4.29
C VAL A 279 -16.73 -29.73 -5.31
N LEU A 280 -17.89 -29.08 -5.25
CA LEU A 280 -18.21 -27.98 -6.16
C LEU A 280 -17.24 -26.79 -6.01
N ALA A 281 -16.88 -26.42 -4.77
CA ALA A 281 -15.88 -25.40 -4.53
C ALA A 281 -14.51 -25.80 -5.09
N THR A 282 -14.12 -27.07 -4.93
CA THR A 282 -12.86 -27.60 -5.48
C THR A 282 -12.86 -27.53 -7.00
N LEU A 283 -13.93 -27.96 -7.66
CA LEU A 283 -14.08 -27.89 -9.12
C LEU A 283 -14.04 -26.45 -9.62
N LEU A 284 -14.77 -25.54 -8.96
CA LEU A 284 -14.75 -24.12 -9.29
C LEU A 284 -13.32 -23.55 -9.23
N LEU A 285 -12.61 -23.80 -8.13
CA LEU A 285 -11.24 -23.32 -7.94
C LEU A 285 -10.27 -23.92 -8.96
N ALA A 286 -10.44 -25.20 -9.30
CA ALA A 286 -9.63 -25.87 -10.32
C ALA A 286 -9.87 -25.28 -11.72
N VAL A 287 -11.14 -25.04 -12.09
CA VAL A 287 -11.50 -24.42 -13.37
C VAL A 287 -10.94 -23.00 -13.46
N VAL A 288 -11.13 -22.19 -12.43
CA VAL A 288 -10.62 -20.80 -12.39
C VAL A 288 -9.09 -20.79 -12.48
N GLN A 289 -8.40 -21.63 -11.71
CA GLN A 289 -6.93 -21.71 -11.74
C GLN A 289 -6.41 -22.21 -13.09
N SER A 290 -7.09 -23.19 -13.71
CA SER A 290 -6.75 -23.69 -15.04
C SER A 290 -6.94 -22.61 -16.10
N GLY A 291 -8.04 -21.84 -16.01
CA GLY A 291 -8.31 -20.70 -16.87
C GLY A 291 -7.24 -19.62 -16.78
N TRP A 292 -6.77 -19.28 -15.58
CA TRP A 292 -5.65 -18.34 -15.41
C TRP A 292 -4.32 -18.89 -15.92
N THR A 293 -4.07 -20.18 -15.74
CA THR A 293 -2.86 -20.83 -16.25
C THR A 293 -2.84 -20.80 -17.78
N TYR A 294 -3.99 -21.08 -18.41
CA TYR A 294 -4.17 -20.95 -19.85
C TYR A 294 -4.05 -19.49 -20.32
N LEU A 295 -4.69 -18.55 -19.63
CA LEU A 295 -4.59 -17.12 -19.99
C LEU A 295 -3.14 -16.61 -19.92
N ALA A 296 -2.36 -17.07 -18.95
CA ALA A 296 -0.94 -16.73 -18.82
C ALA A 296 -0.06 -17.35 -19.93
N SER A 297 -0.51 -18.43 -20.58
CA SER A 297 0.21 -19.03 -21.72
C SER A 297 -0.09 -18.34 -23.05
N LEU A 298 -1.17 -17.54 -23.13
CA LEU A 298 -1.50 -16.75 -24.31
C LEU A 298 -0.56 -15.55 -24.49
N PRO A 299 -0.42 -15.03 -25.73
CA PRO A 299 0.28 -13.78 -25.98
C PRO A 299 -0.25 -12.63 -25.12
N PRO A 300 0.61 -11.72 -24.64
CA PRO A 300 0.19 -10.59 -23.84
C PRO A 300 -0.71 -9.64 -24.63
N ALA A 301 -1.54 -8.88 -23.91
CA ALA A 301 -2.33 -7.82 -24.50
C ALA A 301 -1.45 -6.81 -25.28
N PRO A 302 -1.93 -6.26 -26.40
CA PRO A 302 -1.28 -5.14 -27.07
C PRO A 302 -0.99 -3.97 -26.11
N ILE A 303 0.13 -3.27 -26.30
CA ILE A 303 0.60 -2.27 -25.34
C ILE A 303 -0.35 -1.07 -25.20
N ASP A 304 -1.04 -0.73 -26.28
CA ASP A 304 -2.03 0.35 -26.39
C ASP A 304 -3.30 0.08 -25.56
N VAL A 305 -3.63 -1.19 -25.29
CA VAL A 305 -4.81 -1.53 -24.47
C VAL A 305 -4.49 -1.66 -22.97
N VAL A 306 -3.22 -1.70 -22.57
CA VAL A 306 -2.82 -1.94 -21.17
C VAL A 306 -3.26 -0.81 -20.23
N ALA A 307 -2.98 0.45 -20.58
CA ALA A 307 -3.39 1.58 -19.74
C ALA A 307 -4.91 1.79 -19.73
N PRO A 308 -5.62 1.81 -20.88
CA PRO A 308 -7.08 1.93 -20.91
C PRO A 308 -7.79 0.83 -20.13
N SER A 309 -7.33 -0.42 -20.21
CA SER A 309 -7.94 -1.53 -19.48
C SER A 309 -7.72 -1.44 -17.97
N THR A 310 -6.54 -0.98 -17.52
CA THR A 310 -6.28 -0.75 -16.08
C THR A 310 -7.16 0.38 -15.53
N ILE A 311 -7.31 1.47 -16.29
CA ILE A 311 -8.20 2.59 -15.93
C ILE A 311 -9.65 2.11 -15.91
N GLY A 312 -10.10 1.38 -16.94
CA GLY A 312 -11.44 0.82 -17.02
C GLY A 312 -11.75 -0.11 -15.85
N PHE A 313 -10.81 -0.97 -15.46
CA PHE A 313 -10.93 -1.81 -14.27
C PHE A 313 -11.11 -0.98 -12.99
N GLY A 314 -10.31 0.07 -12.80
CA GLY A 314 -10.44 0.99 -11.67
C GLY A 314 -11.79 1.69 -11.64
N SER A 315 -12.26 2.19 -12.79
CA SER A 315 -13.57 2.84 -12.92
C SER A 315 -14.71 1.91 -12.56
N VAL A 316 -14.68 0.65 -13.02
CA VAL A 316 -15.71 -0.34 -12.67
C VAL A 316 -15.66 -0.64 -11.17
N LEU A 317 -14.48 -0.79 -10.55
CA LEU A 317 -14.38 -0.98 -9.10
C LEU A 317 -15.03 0.15 -8.31
N VAL A 318 -14.84 1.40 -8.72
CA VAL A 318 -15.48 2.57 -8.06
C VAL A 318 -17.01 2.49 -8.19
N LEU A 319 -17.52 2.13 -9.37
CA LEU A 319 -18.96 1.96 -9.59
C LEU A 319 -19.53 0.80 -8.76
N LEU A 320 -18.83 -0.33 -8.67
CA LEU A 320 -19.24 -1.48 -7.85
C LEU A 320 -19.22 -1.14 -6.36
N ALA A 321 -18.24 -0.36 -5.90
CA ALA A 321 -18.15 0.10 -4.52
C ALA A 321 -19.28 1.05 -4.13
N ALA A 322 -19.89 1.74 -5.10
CA ALA A 322 -21.05 2.61 -4.89
C ALA A 322 -22.40 1.88 -4.84
N LEU A 323 -22.42 0.55 -5.07
CA LEU A 323 -23.65 -0.24 -4.93
C LEU A 323 -24.10 -0.33 -3.46
N PRO A 324 -25.41 -0.52 -3.20
CA PRO A 324 -25.90 -0.72 -1.83
C PRO A 324 -25.26 -1.92 -1.12
N ASN A 325 -25.07 -3.02 -1.85
CA ASN A 325 -24.43 -4.26 -1.40
C ASN A 325 -23.17 -4.53 -2.24
N PRO A 326 -22.06 -3.81 -1.98
CA PRO A 326 -20.90 -3.81 -2.85
C PRO A 326 -20.00 -5.03 -2.65
N ALA A 327 -20.12 -5.79 -1.55
CA ALA A 327 -19.10 -6.77 -1.15
C ALA A 327 -18.93 -7.90 -2.17
N VAL A 328 -20.01 -8.60 -2.51
CA VAL A 328 -19.97 -9.71 -3.48
C VAL A 328 -19.54 -9.25 -4.87
N PRO A 329 -20.19 -8.25 -5.52
CA PRO A 329 -19.82 -7.88 -6.87
C PRO A 329 -18.38 -7.36 -6.93
N THR A 330 -17.93 -6.59 -5.94
CA THR A 330 -16.56 -6.06 -5.89
C THR A 330 -15.53 -7.16 -5.70
N VAL A 331 -15.77 -8.11 -4.79
CA VAL A 331 -14.85 -9.24 -4.53
C VAL A 331 -14.77 -10.16 -5.75
N VAL A 332 -15.90 -10.53 -6.34
CA VAL A 332 -15.92 -11.42 -7.51
C VAL A 332 -15.27 -10.73 -8.71
N PHE A 333 -15.57 -9.45 -8.96
CA PHE A 333 -14.97 -8.69 -10.06
C PHE A 333 -13.46 -8.53 -9.89
N GLY A 334 -12.99 -8.11 -8.72
CA GLY A 334 -11.56 -7.98 -8.42
C GLY A 334 -10.82 -9.31 -8.52
N ALA A 335 -11.39 -10.38 -7.93
CA ALA A 335 -10.75 -11.69 -7.88
C ALA A 335 -10.69 -12.36 -9.26
N LEU A 336 -11.77 -12.29 -10.05
CA LEU A 336 -11.88 -13.00 -11.33
C LEU A 336 -11.46 -12.12 -12.50
N VAL A 337 -12.10 -10.96 -12.69
CA VAL A 337 -11.85 -10.09 -13.84
C VAL A 337 -10.53 -9.36 -13.67
N GLY A 338 -10.32 -8.72 -12.53
CA GLY A 338 -9.10 -7.96 -12.25
C GLY A 338 -7.82 -8.80 -12.34
N ARG A 339 -7.86 -10.02 -11.80
CA ARG A 339 -6.73 -10.95 -11.87
C ARG A 339 -6.48 -11.44 -13.29
N SER A 340 -7.54 -11.80 -14.02
CA SER A 340 -7.42 -12.19 -15.44
C SER A 340 -6.82 -11.05 -16.26
N LEU A 341 -7.26 -9.81 -16.01
CA LEU A 341 -6.72 -8.63 -16.65
C LEU A 341 -5.22 -8.42 -16.33
N GLY A 342 -4.82 -8.57 -15.07
CA GLY A 342 -3.41 -8.47 -14.66
C GLY A 342 -2.51 -9.51 -15.35
N LEU A 343 -3.00 -10.75 -15.50
CA LEU A 343 -2.29 -11.81 -16.21
C LEU A 343 -2.21 -11.53 -17.72
N TRP A 344 -3.33 -11.18 -18.35
CA TRP A 344 -3.39 -10.89 -19.78
C TRP A 344 -2.51 -9.69 -20.18
N THR A 345 -2.53 -8.62 -19.38
CA THR A 345 -1.73 -7.40 -19.61
C THR A 345 -0.29 -7.49 -19.11
N ARG A 346 0.10 -8.62 -18.49
CA ARG A 346 1.43 -8.83 -17.87
C ARG A 346 1.80 -7.70 -16.90
N ARG A 347 0.85 -7.30 -16.05
CA ARG A 347 1.04 -6.29 -15.01
C ARG A 347 1.09 -6.96 -13.64
N PRO A 348 2.28 -7.29 -13.10
CA PRO A 348 2.37 -8.07 -11.87
C PRO A 348 1.81 -7.33 -10.64
N LEU A 349 1.92 -5.99 -10.61
CA LEU A 349 1.28 -5.17 -9.57
C LEU A 349 -0.25 -5.33 -9.56
N LEU A 350 -0.89 -5.30 -10.74
CA LEU A 350 -2.35 -5.50 -10.85
C LEU A 350 -2.72 -6.94 -10.46
N THR A 351 -1.95 -7.93 -10.91
CA THR A 351 -2.16 -9.34 -10.54
C THR A 351 -2.09 -9.55 -9.03
N LEU A 352 -1.10 -8.97 -8.36
CA LEU A 352 -0.91 -9.08 -6.90
C LEU A 352 -1.93 -8.25 -6.11
N TYR A 353 -2.33 -7.08 -6.62
CA TYR A 353 -3.45 -6.30 -6.07
C TYR A 353 -4.75 -7.14 -6.09
N CYS A 354 -5.06 -7.76 -7.22
CA CYS A 354 -6.23 -8.63 -7.39
C CYS A 354 -6.13 -9.95 -6.61
N TYR A 355 -4.93 -10.37 -6.21
CA TYR A 355 -4.73 -11.53 -5.35
C TYR A 355 -5.30 -11.31 -3.92
N GLY A 356 -5.37 -10.05 -3.45
CA GLY A 356 -6.08 -9.70 -2.22
C GLY A 356 -7.58 -10.03 -2.29
N TYR A 357 -8.23 -9.68 -3.40
CA TYR A 357 -9.64 -10.02 -3.64
C TYR A 357 -9.85 -11.53 -3.76
N PHE A 358 -8.89 -12.26 -4.34
CA PHE A 358 -8.92 -13.72 -4.33
C PHE A 358 -8.88 -14.30 -2.90
N GLY A 359 -8.11 -13.71 -2.00
CA GLY A 359 -8.13 -14.04 -0.57
C GLY A 359 -9.52 -13.82 0.06
N ALA A 360 -10.19 -12.70 -0.23
CA ALA A 360 -11.55 -12.43 0.24
C ALA A 360 -12.59 -13.41 -0.35
N LEU A 361 -12.44 -13.80 -1.61
CA LEU A 361 -13.26 -14.83 -2.24
C LEU A 361 -13.12 -16.17 -1.51
N LEU A 362 -11.89 -16.59 -1.18
CA LEU A 362 -11.65 -17.83 -0.42
C LEU A 362 -12.27 -17.77 0.99
N GLN A 363 -12.20 -16.64 1.68
CA GLN A 363 -12.92 -16.46 2.95
C GLN A 363 -14.43 -16.63 2.79
N GLY A 364 -15.03 -16.02 1.76
CA GLY A 364 -16.45 -16.18 1.46
C GLY A 364 -16.84 -17.63 1.18
N ILE A 365 -16.00 -18.38 0.45
CA ILE A 365 -16.20 -19.82 0.23
C ILE A 365 -16.08 -20.58 1.56
N ALA A 366 -15.12 -20.24 2.42
CA ALA A 366 -14.90 -20.93 3.69
C ALA A 366 -16.15 -20.86 4.60
N HIS A 367 -16.71 -19.66 4.74
CA HIS A 367 -17.95 -19.43 5.46
C HIS A 367 -19.13 -20.24 4.89
N ARG A 368 -19.28 -20.29 3.56
CA ARG A 368 -20.33 -21.12 2.92
C ARG A 368 -20.13 -22.61 3.16
N LEU A 369 -18.89 -23.11 3.12
CA LEU A 369 -18.61 -24.53 3.34
C LEU A 369 -18.95 -25.01 4.75
N VAL A 370 -18.85 -24.11 5.73
CA VAL A 370 -19.11 -24.43 7.15
C VAL A 370 -20.47 -23.94 7.65
N ASN A 371 -21.29 -23.35 6.77
CA ASN A 371 -22.58 -22.73 7.10
C ASN A 371 -22.48 -21.65 8.20
N GLU A 372 -21.43 -20.84 8.16
CA GLU A 372 -21.28 -19.64 8.99
C GLU A 372 -21.48 -18.40 8.12
N GLN A 373 -22.05 -17.32 8.66
CA GLN A 373 -22.26 -16.08 7.90
C GLN A 373 -20.90 -15.46 7.55
N ALA A 374 -20.74 -14.99 6.30
CA ALA A 374 -19.50 -14.35 5.89
C ALA A 374 -19.38 -12.93 6.47
N THR A 375 -18.21 -12.59 6.99
CA THR A 375 -17.97 -11.29 7.67
C THR A 375 -18.39 -10.10 6.81
N LEU A 376 -17.91 -10.04 5.56
CA LEU A 376 -18.23 -8.92 4.66
C LEU A 376 -19.73 -8.78 4.38
N LEU A 377 -20.47 -9.90 4.38
CA LEU A 377 -21.93 -9.88 4.20
C LEU A 377 -22.64 -9.45 5.49
N ALA A 378 -22.18 -9.92 6.65
CA ALA A 378 -22.71 -9.48 7.94
C ALA A 378 -22.56 -7.96 8.13
N LEU A 379 -21.48 -7.38 7.60
CA LEU A 379 -21.24 -5.94 7.64
C LEU A 379 -22.10 -5.14 6.64
N GLU A 380 -22.75 -5.76 5.65
CA GLU A 380 -23.67 -5.05 4.76
C GLU A 380 -24.97 -4.65 5.47
N ASP A 381 -25.34 -5.36 6.53
CA ASP A 381 -26.53 -5.07 7.33
C ASP A 381 -26.29 -3.99 8.41
N GLU A 382 -25.06 -3.51 8.55
CA GLU A 382 -24.66 -2.48 9.52
C GLU A 382 -24.78 -1.05 8.94
N GLU A 383 -24.94 -0.05 9.82
CA GLU A 383 -24.91 1.36 9.41
C GLU A 383 -23.60 1.70 8.68
N SER A 384 -23.68 2.58 7.68
CA SER A 384 -22.59 2.87 6.73
C SER A 384 -21.23 3.19 7.41
N MET A 385 -21.23 3.97 8.49
CA MET A 385 -20.02 4.29 9.24
C MET A 385 -19.53 3.13 10.12
N LYS A 386 -20.43 2.33 10.70
CA LYS A 386 -20.08 1.16 11.51
C LYS A 386 -19.44 0.07 10.64
N LYS A 387 -20.03 -0.20 9.47
CA LYS A 387 -19.50 -1.11 8.45
C LYS A 387 -18.02 -0.85 8.17
N VAL A 388 -17.67 0.40 7.89
CA VAL A 388 -16.29 0.80 7.58
C VAL A 388 -15.36 0.60 8.78
N ARG A 389 -15.81 1.03 9.97
CA ARG A 389 -15.02 0.89 11.21
C ARG A 389 -14.72 -0.57 11.55
N TYR A 390 -15.75 -1.41 11.48
CA TYR A 390 -15.65 -2.82 11.80
C TYR A 390 -14.79 -3.57 10.78
N GLU A 391 -14.90 -3.24 9.49
CA GLU A 391 -14.05 -3.83 8.46
C GLU A 391 -12.57 -3.50 8.71
N TYR A 392 -12.23 -2.23 8.98
CA TYR A 392 -10.84 -1.85 9.27
C TYR A 392 -10.31 -2.53 10.54
N ALA A 393 -11.13 -2.65 11.57
CA ALA A 393 -10.75 -3.35 12.81
C ALA A 393 -10.53 -4.84 12.51
N HIS A 394 -11.43 -5.46 11.78
CA HIS A 394 -11.35 -6.86 11.38
C HIS A 394 -10.07 -7.13 10.58
N VAL A 395 -9.85 -6.45 9.45
CA VAL A 395 -8.69 -6.74 8.57
C VAL A 395 -7.35 -6.37 9.19
N THR A 396 -7.34 -5.42 10.11
CA THR A 396 -6.11 -5.04 10.84
C THR A 396 -5.80 -6.06 11.92
N TYR A 397 -6.77 -6.47 12.72
CA TYR A 397 -6.57 -7.44 13.80
C TYR A 397 -6.70 -8.90 13.36
N PHE A 398 -7.04 -9.18 12.09
CA PHE A 398 -7.31 -10.53 11.58
C PHE A 398 -6.26 -11.59 11.96
N PRO A 399 -4.94 -11.33 11.88
CA PRO A 399 -3.95 -12.33 12.32
C PRO A 399 -4.14 -12.73 13.79
N THR A 400 -4.26 -11.74 14.71
CA THR A 400 -4.47 -12.00 16.14
C THR A 400 -5.85 -12.63 16.40
N LEU A 401 -6.91 -12.12 15.76
CA LEU A 401 -8.27 -12.67 15.87
C LEU A 401 -8.31 -14.16 15.52
N LEU A 402 -7.64 -14.52 14.43
CA LEU A 402 -7.59 -15.91 13.98
C LEU A 402 -6.84 -16.79 14.98
N PHE A 403 -5.66 -16.37 15.43
CA PHE A 403 -4.89 -17.16 16.41
C PHE A 403 -5.63 -17.26 17.75
N GLU A 404 -6.33 -16.22 18.20
CA GLU A 404 -7.18 -16.27 19.38
C GLU A 404 -8.37 -17.22 19.18
N GLY A 405 -9.01 -17.18 18.00
CA GLY A 405 -10.06 -18.11 17.62
C GLY A 405 -9.60 -19.57 17.67
N ILE A 406 -8.43 -19.86 17.09
CA ILE A 406 -7.80 -21.19 17.13
C ILE A 406 -7.48 -21.60 18.57
N TYR A 407 -6.89 -20.71 19.36
CA TYR A 407 -6.58 -20.96 20.77
C TYR A 407 -7.84 -21.28 21.57
N LYS A 408 -8.91 -20.49 21.43
CA LYS A 408 -10.19 -20.76 22.08
C LYS A 408 -10.78 -22.09 21.62
N ALA A 409 -10.75 -22.37 20.32
CA ALA A 409 -11.31 -23.62 19.77
C ALA A 409 -10.53 -24.87 20.20
N ALA A 410 -9.22 -24.76 20.43
CA ALA A 410 -8.39 -25.83 20.97
C ALA A 410 -8.70 -26.12 22.44
N ASN A 411 -8.97 -25.08 23.23
CA ASN A 411 -9.25 -25.18 24.67
C ASN A 411 -10.73 -25.34 25.03
N ARG A 412 -11.66 -25.33 24.07
CA ARG A 412 -13.07 -25.65 24.33
C ARG A 412 -13.17 -27.08 24.87
N PRO A 413 -13.83 -27.31 26.03
CA PRO A 413 -14.05 -28.66 26.53
C PRO A 413 -14.81 -29.45 25.46
N ARG A 414 -14.32 -30.65 25.13
CA ARG A 414 -15.12 -31.59 24.32
C ARG A 414 -16.40 -31.82 25.12
N HIS A 415 -17.56 -31.47 24.56
CA HIS A 415 -18.81 -31.95 25.11
C HIS A 415 -18.72 -33.48 25.14
N THR A 416 -18.45 -34.04 26.32
CA THR A 416 -18.78 -35.43 26.62
C THR A 416 -20.26 -35.51 26.34
N LYS A 417 -20.66 -36.31 25.34
CA LYS A 417 -22.05 -36.68 25.14
C LYS A 417 -22.61 -37.02 26.52
N LYS A 418 -23.62 -36.29 26.98
CA LYS A 418 -24.44 -36.77 28.09
C LYS A 418 -24.95 -38.14 27.62
N ALA A 419 -24.50 -39.19 28.29
CA ALA A 419 -25.19 -40.46 28.25
C ALA A 419 -26.59 -40.16 28.81
N ALA A 420 -27.59 -40.27 27.94
CA ALA A 420 -28.99 -40.34 28.26
C ALA A 420 -29.55 -41.48 27.42
#